data_AF-K1DVG0-F1
#
_entry.id   AF-K1DVG0-F1
#
_cell.length_a   1.000
_cell.length_b   1.000
_cell.length_c   1.000
_cell.angle_alpha   90.00
_cell.angle_beta   90.00
_cell.angle_gamma   90.00
#
_symmetry.space_group_name_H-M   'P 1'
#
loop_
_entity.id
_entity.type
_entity.pdbx_description
1 polymer ?
#
loop_
_entity_poly.entity_id
_entity_poly.type
_entity_poly.pdbx_seq_one_letter_code
_entity_poly.pdbx_strand_id
1 'polypeptide(L)'
;MRISALPSLPAPPLWLRMVLQALYPLFGIVMSLAFLVLVPFLVLLWPWDRRLAILRCLFLTVYIMWEDIGLVVECWYLRLRSPRGTSPTWDADHLALIKRALDNVLFTARRVVGFHVEIEGQLTVGRPGHPLVVISRHAGPADSLAIAWLLASTAGRIPRIILADAMLWDPGIAMVLQRLDSYFVPSRSGAGDDRTKGVEELASTLTAKDAMLIFPEGRNWTRERHEVLVEDLGSRGETARQELARSRPWVLEPRSRGVAAMREHAPDADVMVIAHTGLDMISGPAAVVRAVPFRNRLLIRGRTYHSEDVPTRPDEVAAWLDARWAEVNSWVDRRISGREHR
;
A
#
# COMPACT_ATOMS: atom_id res chain seq x y z
N MET A 1 -19.30 7.36 -17.97
CA MET A 1 -18.39 8.43 -17.51
C MET A 1 -17.09 7.76 -17.11
N ARG A 2 -16.09 7.79 -17.99
CA ARG A 2 -14.78 7.15 -17.75
C ARG A 2 -14.14 7.88 -16.57
N ILE A 3 -13.91 7.20 -15.45
CA ILE A 3 -13.02 7.72 -14.40
C ILE A 3 -11.60 7.56 -14.94
N SER A 4 -11.26 8.46 -15.88
CA SER A 4 -9.91 8.74 -16.29
C SER A 4 -9.09 9.03 -15.04
N ALA A 5 -7.86 8.52 -15.04
CA ALA A 5 -6.86 8.71 -13.99
C ALA A 5 -7.00 10.09 -13.34
N LEU A 6 -7.15 10.12 -12.01
CA LEU A 6 -7.01 11.35 -11.24
C LEU A 6 -5.77 12.10 -11.78
N PRO A 7 -5.88 13.39 -12.13
CA PRO A 7 -4.71 14.15 -12.53
C PRO A 7 -3.66 13.98 -11.45
N SER A 8 -2.42 13.69 -11.85
CA SER A 8 -1.29 13.43 -10.96
C SER A 8 -1.14 14.64 -10.02
N LEU A 9 -1.68 14.54 -8.80
CA LEU A 9 -1.69 15.62 -7.81
C LEU A 9 -0.23 15.80 -7.35
N PRO A 10 0.43 16.91 -7.73
CA PRO A 10 1.81 17.12 -7.34
C PRO A 10 1.91 17.23 -5.82
N ALA A 11 3.10 16.91 -5.32
CA ALA A 11 3.42 17.12 -3.91
C ALA A 11 3.08 18.56 -3.45
N PRO A 12 2.43 18.74 -2.29
CA PRO A 12 2.26 20.07 -1.72
C PRO A 12 3.63 20.66 -1.37
N PRO A 13 3.82 21.99 -1.48
CA PRO A 13 5.05 22.65 -1.05
C PRO A 13 5.26 22.50 0.47
N LEU A 14 6.50 22.59 0.93
CA LEU A 14 6.86 22.33 2.33
C LEU A 14 6.07 23.19 3.34
N TRP A 15 5.90 24.48 3.06
CA TRP A 15 5.12 25.37 3.93
C TRP A 15 3.67 24.90 4.08
N LEU A 16 3.06 24.40 2.99
CA LEU A 16 1.69 23.91 3.01
C LEU A 16 1.60 22.60 3.80
N ARG A 17 2.62 21.73 3.72
CA ARG A 17 2.68 20.53 4.58
C ARG A 17 2.69 20.90 6.06
N MET A 18 3.48 21.90 6.45
CA MET A 18 3.52 22.38 7.84
C MET A 18 2.18 22.97 8.29
N VAL A 19 1.51 23.75 7.42
CA VAL A 19 0.17 24.30 7.69
C VAL A 19 -0.86 23.18 7.82
N LEU A 20 -0.87 22.21 6.90
CA LEU A 20 -1.76 21.05 6.95
C LEU A 20 -1.56 20.29 8.26
N GLN A 21 -0.32 19.98 8.64
CA GLN A 21 0.00 19.31 9.90
C GLN A 21 -0.49 20.07 11.14
N ALA A 22 -0.33 21.39 11.16
CA ALA A 22 -0.76 22.23 12.29
C ALA A 22 -2.29 22.34 12.39
N LEU A 23 -3.00 22.39 11.25
CA LEU A 23 -4.45 22.52 11.21
C LEU A 23 -5.19 21.18 11.27
N TYR A 24 -4.51 20.06 11.04
CA TYR A 24 -5.13 18.74 10.97
C TYR A 24 -5.86 18.32 12.26
N PRO A 25 -5.33 18.57 13.48
CA PRO A 25 -6.07 18.32 14.71
C PRO A 25 -7.38 19.12 14.81
N LEU A 26 -7.37 20.40 14.39
CA LEU A 26 -8.57 21.25 14.38
C LEU A 26 -9.60 20.71 13.39
N PHE A 27 -9.15 20.32 12.19
CA PHE A 27 -9.99 19.65 11.20
C PHE A 27 -10.63 18.36 11.79
N GLY A 28 -9.84 17.56 12.52
CA GLY A 28 -10.33 16.37 13.18
C GLY A 28 -11.41 16.62 14.22
N ILE A 29 -11.28 17.68 15.01
CA ILE A 29 -12.31 18.12 15.97
C ILE A 29 -13.60 18.51 15.23
N VAL A 30 -13.50 19.36 14.20
CA VAL A 30 -14.66 19.79 13.40
C VAL A 30 -15.37 18.60 12.77
N MET A 31 -14.61 17.65 12.21
CA MET A 31 -15.19 16.45 11.59
C MET A 31 -15.82 15.49 12.61
N SER A 32 -15.27 15.42 13.81
CA SER A 32 -15.87 14.64 14.90
C SER A 32 -17.18 15.25 15.39
N LEU A 33 -17.24 16.57 15.51
CA LEU A 33 -18.48 17.29 15.85
C LEU A 33 -19.55 17.12 14.76
N ALA A 34 -19.15 17.25 13.49
CA ALA A 34 -20.05 17.01 12.36
C ALA A 34 -20.55 15.55 12.35
N PHE A 35 -19.66 14.58 12.61
CA PHE A 35 -20.03 13.18 12.72
C PHE A 35 -21.05 12.97 13.85
N LEU A 36 -20.83 13.53 15.05
CA LEU A 36 -21.76 13.45 16.18
C LEU A 36 -23.16 13.96 15.82
N VAL A 37 -23.24 15.08 15.10
CA VAL A 37 -24.51 15.64 14.60
C VAL A 37 -25.15 14.72 13.56
N LEU A 38 -24.37 14.04 12.71
CA LEU A 38 -24.86 13.12 11.68
C LEU A 38 -25.34 11.77 12.24
N VAL A 39 -24.76 11.28 13.34
CA VAL A 39 -25.11 9.97 13.95
C VAL A 39 -26.63 9.76 14.09
N PRO A 40 -27.43 10.65 14.71
CA PRO A 40 -28.87 10.42 14.87
C PRO A 40 -29.60 10.27 13.53
N PHE A 41 -29.22 11.05 12.52
CA PHE A 41 -29.80 10.94 11.17
C PHE A 41 -29.42 9.62 10.49
N LEU A 42 -28.17 9.19 10.62
CA LEU A 42 -27.70 7.92 10.07
C LEU A 42 -28.36 6.71 10.76
N VAL A 43 -28.60 6.79 12.06
CA VAL A 43 -29.37 5.78 12.80
C VAL A 43 -30.82 5.76 12.34
N LEU A 44 -31.42 6.91 12.05
CA LEU A 44 -32.78 6.98 11.50
C LEU A 44 -32.90 6.37 10.10
N LEU A 45 -31.81 6.32 9.33
CA LEU A 45 -31.73 5.62 8.03
C LEU A 45 -31.69 4.09 8.16
N TRP A 46 -31.73 3.53 9.38
CA TRP A 46 -31.76 2.08 9.65
C TRP A 46 -32.74 1.26 8.78
N PRO A 47 -33.97 1.72 8.46
CA PRO A 47 -34.87 0.95 7.61
C PRO A 47 -34.29 0.66 6.22
N TRP A 48 -33.46 1.57 5.70
CA TRP A 48 -32.80 1.47 4.39
C TRP A 48 -31.40 0.86 4.50
N ASP A 49 -30.66 1.17 5.57
CA ASP A 49 -29.35 0.62 5.88
C ASP A 49 -29.39 -0.23 7.17
N ARG A 50 -30.01 -1.42 7.06
CA ARG A 50 -30.17 -2.36 8.18
C ARG A 50 -28.86 -2.84 8.82
N ARG A 51 -27.73 -2.56 8.18
CA ARG A 51 -26.40 -2.96 8.66
C ARG A 51 -25.61 -1.78 9.22
N LEU A 52 -26.18 -0.57 9.19
CA LEU A 52 -25.51 0.68 9.53
C LEU A 52 -24.17 0.81 8.82
N ALA A 53 -24.11 0.35 7.58
CA ALA A 53 -22.89 0.31 6.79
C ALA A 53 -22.30 1.71 6.60
N ILE A 54 -23.13 2.73 6.32
CA ILE A 54 -22.68 4.11 6.18
C ILE A 54 -22.10 4.61 7.51
N LEU A 55 -22.81 4.39 8.62
CA LEU A 55 -22.36 4.80 9.94
C LEU A 55 -21.04 4.13 10.33
N ARG A 56 -20.90 2.83 10.06
CA ARG A 56 -19.67 2.05 10.31
C ARG A 56 -18.50 2.54 9.48
N CYS A 57 -18.71 2.81 8.19
CA CYS A 57 -17.69 3.38 7.33
C CYS A 57 -17.27 4.77 7.81
N LEU A 58 -18.22 5.66 8.14
CA LEU A 58 -17.91 7.00 8.62
C LEU A 58 -17.20 6.98 9.97
N PHE A 59 -17.63 6.12 10.90
CA PHE A 59 -16.94 5.92 12.17
C PHE A 59 -15.49 5.47 11.95
N LEU A 60 -15.28 4.48 11.08
CA LEU A 60 -13.94 4.00 10.77
C LEU A 60 -13.08 5.10 10.12
N THR A 61 -13.64 5.90 9.22
CA THR A 61 -12.92 7.04 8.62
C THR A 61 -12.51 8.07 9.66
N VAL A 62 -13.41 8.46 10.56
CA VAL A 62 -13.10 9.38 11.67
C VAL A 62 -12.05 8.78 12.60
N TYR A 63 -12.15 7.48 12.89
CA TYR A 63 -11.17 6.78 13.71
C TYR A 63 -9.77 6.77 13.06
N ILE A 64 -9.68 6.40 11.78
CA ILE A 64 -8.40 6.41 11.03
C ILE A 64 -7.80 7.82 11.01
N MET A 65 -8.63 8.85 10.80
CA MET A 65 -8.17 10.24 10.86
C MET A 65 -7.57 10.59 12.24
N TRP A 66 -8.14 10.10 13.34
CA TRP A 66 -7.57 10.32 14.67
C TRP A 66 -6.28 9.54 14.92
N GLU A 67 -6.14 8.32 14.39
CA GLU A 67 -4.86 7.60 14.40
C GLU A 67 -3.80 8.38 13.60
N ASP A 68 -4.16 8.95 12.46
CA ASP A 68 -3.26 9.78 11.64
C ASP A 68 -2.88 11.09 12.34
N ILE A 69 -3.83 11.77 13.01
CA ILE A 69 -3.54 12.93 13.88
C ILE A 69 -2.58 12.51 15.01
N GLY A 70 -2.79 11.33 15.60
CA GLY A 70 -1.90 10.74 16.60
C GLY A 70 -0.47 10.58 16.08
N LEU A 71 -0.31 10.05 14.86
CA LEU A 71 1.00 9.96 14.20
C LEU A 71 1.68 11.33 14.07
N VAL A 72 0.93 12.35 13.66
CA VAL A 72 1.46 13.73 13.54
C VAL A 72 1.95 14.23 14.91
N VAL A 73 1.09 14.20 15.92
CA VAL A 73 1.39 14.72 17.27
C VAL A 73 2.58 14.00 17.88
N GLU A 74 2.64 12.68 17.75
CA GLU A 74 3.73 11.88 18.30
C GLU A 74 5.05 12.04 17.54
N CYS A 75 5.01 12.19 16.21
CA CYS A 75 6.21 12.53 15.44
C CYS A 75 6.73 13.93 15.80
N TRP A 76 5.85 14.89 16.11
CA TRP A 76 6.25 16.20 16.66
C TRP A 76 6.91 16.03 18.03
N TYR A 77 6.32 15.21 18.90
CA TYR A 77 6.89 14.91 20.21
C TYR A 77 8.29 14.29 20.13
N LEU A 78 8.48 13.28 19.27
CA LEU A 78 9.79 12.67 19.03
C LEU A 78 10.79 13.68 18.47
N ARG A 79 10.34 14.59 17.57
CA ARG A 79 11.18 15.66 17.04
C ARG A 79 11.58 16.68 18.10
N LEU A 80 10.72 17.00 19.06
CA LEU A 80 11.05 17.88 20.18
C LEU A 80 12.09 17.24 21.12
N ARG A 81 12.00 15.92 21.34
CA ARG A 81 13.00 15.15 22.11
C ARG A 81 14.33 15.00 21.39
N SER A 82 14.32 14.84 20.06
CA SER A 82 15.51 14.75 19.22
C SER A 82 15.39 15.67 18.00
N PRO A 83 15.75 16.97 18.15
CA PRO A 83 15.59 17.98 17.08
C PRO A 83 16.35 17.67 15.80
N ARG A 84 17.45 16.91 15.92
CA ARG A 84 18.30 16.49 14.79
C ARG A 84 18.02 15.07 14.30
N GLY A 85 17.10 14.32 14.94
CA GLY A 85 16.84 12.92 14.59
C GLY A 85 17.97 11.97 14.94
N THR A 86 18.97 12.41 15.70
CA THR A 86 20.17 11.63 16.03
C THR A 86 19.98 10.69 17.23
N SER A 87 18.72 10.38 17.58
CA SER A 87 18.47 9.46 18.71
C SER A 87 18.86 8.05 18.28
N PRO A 88 19.58 7.27 19.12
CA PRO A 88 19.85 5.85 18.83
C PRO A 88 18.58 5.02 18.66
N THR A 89 17.47 5.46 19.25
CA THR A 89 16.16 4.80 19.20
C THR A 89 15.26 5.34 18.09
N TRP A 90 15.71 6.31 17.28
CA TRP A 90 14.86 7.05 16.34
C TRP A 90 14.02 6.12 15.46
N ASP A 91 14.67 5.15 14.80
CA ASP A 91 13.99 4.21 13.91
C ASP A 91 13.06 3.26 14.67
N ALA A 92 13.48 2.81 15.86
CA ALA A 92 12.69 1.92 16.71
C ALA A 92 11.42 2.60 17.24
N ASP A 93 11.53 3.88 17.62
CA ASP A 93 10.43 4.69 18.11
C ASP A 93 9.40 4.96 16.99
N HIS A 94 9.86 5.30 15.78
CA HIS A 94 8.97 5.50 14.63
C HIS A 94 8.36 4.18 14.14
N LEU A 95 9.10 3.07 14.20
CA LEU A 95 8.56 1.74 13.94
C LEU A 95 7.47 1.36 14.96
N ALA A 96 7.70 1.59 16.25
CA ALA A 96 6.70 1.33 17.28
C ALA A 96 5.44 2.19 17.08
N LEU A 97 5.61 3.44 16.67
CA LEU A 97 4.54 4.37 16.34
C LEU A 97 3.68 3.85 15.17
N ILE A 98 4.30 3.56 14.02
CA ILE A 98 3.56 3.08 12.85
C ILE A 98 2.93 1.71 13.11
N LYS A 99 3.63 0.81 13.82
CA LYS A 99 3.11 -0.50 14.21
C LYS A 99 1.83 -0.37 15.04
N ARG A 100 1.84 0.47 16.08
CA ARG A 100 0.66 0.68 16.94
C ARG A 100 -0.52 1.28 16.17
N ALA A 101 -0.27 2.29 15.34
CA ALA A 101 -1.33 2.89 14.52
C ALA A 101 -1.94 1.84 13.56
N LEU A 102 -1.11 1.03 12.90
CA LEU A 102 -1.56 -0.04 12.01
C LEU A 102 -2.34 -1.14 12.75
N ASP A 103 -1.85 -1.58 13.92
CA ASP A 103 -2.53 -2.56 14.77
C ASP A 103 -3.92 -2.03 15.21
N ASN A 104 -4.00 -0.78 15.64
CA ASN A 104 -5.24 -0.12 16.05
C ASN A 104 -6.24 -0.01 14.88
N VAL A 105 -5.77 0.44 13.72
CA VAL A 105 -6.62 0.59 12.52
C VAL A 105 -7.16 -0.77 12.08
N LEU A 106 -6.33 -1.80 11.99
CA LEU A 106 -6.79 -3.12 11.57
C LEU A 106 -7.68 -3.80 12.61
N PHE A 107 -7.38 -3.64 13.90
CA PHE A 107 -8.25 -4.12 14.97
C PHE A 107 -9.63 -3.48 14.90
N THR A 108 -9.69 -2.16 14.75
CA THR A 108 -10.94 -1.41 14.66
C THR A 108 -11.68 -1.73 13.36
N ALA A 109 -10.98 -1.84 12.23
CA ALA A 109 -11.58 -2.24 10.95
C ALA A 109 -12.20 -3.66 11.05
N ARG A 110 -11.54 -4.59 11.75
CA ARG A 110 -12.10 -5.92 12.01
C ARG A 110 -13.38 -5.87 12.82
N ARG A 111 -13.44 -5.02 13.85
CA ARG A 111 -14.61 -4.90 14.74
C ARG A 111 -15.78 -4.15 14.10
N VAL A 112 -15.50 -3.05 13.40
CA VAL A 112 -16.52 -2.12 12.91
C VAL A 112 -17.04 -2.52 11.55
N VAL A 113 -16.14 -2.81 10.61
CA VAL A 113 -16.51 -3.12 9.22
C VAL A 113 -16.32 -4.60 8.87
N GLY A 114 -15.85 -5.44 9.80
CA GLY A 114 -15.65 -6.87 9.55
C GLY A 114 -14.44 -7.18 8.66
N PHE A 115 -13.47 -6.26 8.55
CA PHE A 115 -12.28 -6.47 7.72
C PHE A 115 -11.33 -7.50 8.37
N HIS A 116 -11.08 -8.61 7.69
CA HIS A 116 -10.23 -9.68 8.19
C HIS A 116 -9.05 -9.89 7.24
N VAL A 117 -7.84 -9.81 7.79
CA VAL A 117 -6.60 -10.20 7.10
C VAL A 117 -6.25 -11.62 7.52
N GLU A 118 -6.03 -12.50 6.54
CA GLU A 118 -5.63 -13.88 6.74
C GLU A 118 -4.36 -14.15 5.94
N ILE A 119 -3.36 -14.72 6.61
CA ILE A 119 -2.09 -15.09 5.97
C ILE A 119 -2.16 -16.58 5.62
N GLU A 120 -2.04 -16.91 4.35
CA GLU A 120 -2.01 -18.29 3.87
C GLU A 120 -0.59 -18.87 4.03
N GLY A 121 -0.47 -19.88 4.89
CA GLY A 121 0.80 -20.56 5.14
C GLY A 121 1.72 -19.79 6.09
N GLN A 122 3.00 -20.16 6.12
CA GLN A 122 4.00 -19.48 6.94
C GLN A 122 4.61 -18.31 6.15
N LEU A 123 4.66 -17.13 6.79
CA LEU A 123 5.36 -15.98 6.24
C LEU A 123 6.83 -16.02 6.67
N THR A 124 7.73 -16.24 5.71
CA THR A 124 9.19 -16.20 5.94
C THR A 124 9.71 -14.79 5.71
N VAL A 125 10.25 -14.13 6.73
CA VAL A 125 10.61 -12.69 6.68
C VAL A 125 12.06 -12.42 6.29
N GLY A 126 12.58 -13.25 5.37
CA GLY A 126 13.99 -13.24 4.96
C GLY A 126 14.94 -13.79 6.03
N ARG A 127 16.22 -13.89 5.69
CA ARG A 127 17.29 -14.31 6.60
C ARG A 127 17.60 -13.22 7.63
N PRO A 128 17.95 -13.58 8.87
CA PRO A 128 18.52 -12.65 9.83
C PRO A 128 19.77 -11.98 9.26
N GLY A 129 19.95 -10.69 9.50
CA GLY A 129 21.13 -9.95 9.01
C GLY A 129 21.04 -9.45 7.57
N HIS A 130 20.00 -9.83 6.82
CA HIS A 130 19.79 -9.37 5.44
C HIS A 130 18.63 -8.36 5.34
N PRO A 131 18.75 -7.31 4.51
CA PRO A 131 17.62 -6.46 4.16
C PRO A 131 16.56 -7.26 3.38
N LEU A 132 15.31 -6.76 3.39
CA LEU A 132 14.20 -7.41 2.70
C LEU A 132 13.65 -6.50 1.60
N VAL A 133 13.57 -7.01 0.38
CA VAL A 133 12.82 -6.38 -0.72
C VAL A 133 11.46 -7.07 -0.83
N VAL A 134 10.39 -6.30 -0.81
CA VAL A 134 9.01 -6.79 -0.87
C VAL A 134 8.38 -6.30 -2.15
N ILE A 135 7.95 -7.24 -2.99
CA ILE A 135 7.30 -6.96 -4.26
C ILE A 135 5.87 -7.46 -4.17
N SER A 136 4.89 -6.57 -4.28
CA SER A 136 3.48 -6.94 -4.09
C SER A 136 2.61 -6.58 -5.29
N ARG A 137 1.58 -7.39 -5.52
CA ARG A 137 0.39 -7.00 -6.31
C ARG A 137 -0.28 -5.78 -5.66
N HIS A 138 -0.91 -4.91 -6.45
CA HIS A 138 -1.60 -3.73 -5.93
C HIS A 138 -3.07 -3.76 -6.38
N ALA A 139 -4.03 -4.02 -5.49
CA ALA A 139 -5.45 -4.09 -5.87
C ALA A 139 -6.38 -3.17 -5.06
N GLY A 140 -5.81 -2.34 -4.19
CA GLY A 140 -6.54 -1.37 -3.41
C GLY A 140 -5.68 -0.69 -2.33
N PRO A 141 -6.15 0.46 -1.80
CA PRO A 141 -5.45 1.16 -0.72
C PRO A 141 -5.47 0.38 0.60
N ALA A 142 -6.52 -0.39 0.87
CA ALA A 142 -6.60 -1.24 2.05
C ALA A 142 -5.53 -2.34 2.04
N ASP A 143 -5.17 -2.84 0.86
CA ASP A 143 -4.15 -3.89 0.72
C ASP A 143 -2.76 -3.33 1.03
N SER A 144 -2.45 -2.11 0.58
CA SER A 144 -1.20 -1.42 0.93
C SER A 144 -1.06 -1.24 2.45
N LEU A 145 -2.16 -0.87 3.13
CA LEU A 145 -2.17 -0.76 4.60
C LEU A 145 -1.96 -2.12 5.27
N ALA A 146 -2.62 -3.17 4.78
CA ALA A 146 -2.47 -4.53 5.31
C ALA A 146 -1.04 -5.08 5.09
N ILE A 147 -0.41 -4.76 3.96
CA ILE A 147 1.00 -5.13 3.70
C ILE A 147 1.93 -4.33 4.59
N ALA A 148 1.73 -3.02 4.76
CA ALA A 148 2.52 -2.22 5.70
C ALA A 148 2.41 -2.76 7.14
N TRP A 149 1.19 -3.14 7.56
CA TRP A 149 0.95 -3.82 8.83
C TRP A 149 1.68 -5.16 8.92
N LEU A 150 1.65 -5.97 7.86
CA LEU A 150 2.37 -7.24 7.81
C LEU A 150 3.88 -7.03 8.02
N LEU A 151 4.46 -6.02 7.39
CA LEU A 151 5.88 -5.72 7.51
C LEU A 151 6.26 -5.18 8.90
N ALA A 152 5.48 -4.24 9.43
CA ALA A 152 5.75 -3.63 10.73
C ALA A 152 5.42 -4.56 11.90
N SER A 153 4.22 -5.17 11.90
CA SER A 153 3.71 -5.95 13.03
C SER A 153 4.15 -7.40 13.01
N THR A 154 4.17 -8.05 11.84
CA THR A 154 4.50 -9.48 11.73
C THR A 154 5.98 -9.71 11.42
N ALA A 155 6.56 -8.94 10.49
CA ALA A 155 7.97 -9.07 10.15
C ALA A 155 8.91 -8.30 11.09
N GLY A 156 8.40 -7.32 11.85
CA GLY A 156 9.21 -6.47 12.70
C GLY A 156 10.26 -5.66 11.93
N ARG A 157 9.99 -5.39 10.65
CA ARG A 157 10.87 -4.66 9.76
C ARG A 157 10.37 -3.23 9.58
N ILE A 158 11.30 -2.30 9.44
CA ILE A 158 10.99 -0.90 9.16
C ILE A 158 10.50 -0.81 7.71
N PRO A 159 9.23 -0.41 7.48
CA PRO A 159 8.69 -0.35 6.14
C PRO A 159 9.21 0.90 5.41
N ARG A 160 10.06 0.70 4.39
CA ARG A 160 10.50 1.74 3.46
C ARG A 160 9.71 1.63 2.17
N ILE A 161 8.67 2.43 2.02
CA ILE A 161 7.68 2.24 0.95
C ILE A 161 8.02 3.16 -0.22
N ILE A 162 7.86 2.66 -1.46
CA ILE A 162 7.84 3.49 -2.66
C ILE A 162 6.38 3.86 -2.96
N LEU A 163 6.05 5.13 -2.87
CA LEU A 163 4.68 5.62 -3.04
C LEU A 163 4.61 6.90 -3.87
N ALA A 164 3.41 7.22 -4.37
CA ALA A 164 3.19 8.45 -5.12
C ALA A 164 3.35 9.69 -4.21
N ASP A 165 3.93 10.76 -4.75
CA ASP A 165 4.08 12.04 -4.07
C ASP A 165 2.74 12.68 -3.65
N ALA A 166 1.63 12.29 -4.27
CA ALA A 166 0.28 12.66 -3.84
C ALA A 166 -0.02 12.24 -2.39
N MET A 167 0.63 11.20 -1.85
CA MET A 167 0.48 10.80 -0.44
C MET A 167 1.04 11.83 0.53
N LEU A 168 1.82 12.82 0.06
CA LEU A 168 2.31 13.92 0.87
C LEU A 168 1.21 14.91 1.29
N TRP A 169 0.00 14.76 0.74
CA TRP A 169 -1.19 15.47 1.18
C TRP A 169 -1.78 14.93 2.48
N ASP A 170 -1.49 13.68 2.82
CA ASP A 170 -1.89 13.06 4.08
C ASP A 170 -0.87 13.43 5.18
N PRO A 171 -1.26 14.20 6.21
CA PRO A 171 -0.30 14.74 7.17
C PRO A 171 0.47 13.69 7.97
N GLY A 172 -0.19 12.64 8.49
CA GLY A 172 0.46 11.65 9.34
C GLY A 172 1.25 10.63 8.53
N ILE A 173 0.75 10.16 7.37
CA ILE A 173 1.52 9.33 6.45
C ILE A 173 2.76 10.08 5.96
N ALA A 174 2.61 11.33 5.50
CA ALA A 174 3.73 12.14 5.05
C ALA A 174 4.78 12.29 6.16
N MET A 175 4.33 12.50 7.40
CA MET A 175 5.22 12.72 8.53
C MET A 175 5.97 11.45 8.92
N VAL A 176 5.27 10.33 9.12
CA VAL A 176 5.93 9.08 9.56
C VAL A 176 6.81 8.50 8.47
N LEU A 177 6.35 8.48 7.21
CA LEU A 177 7.10 7.84 6.11
C LEU A 177 8.33 8.65 5.68
N GLN A 178 8.30 9.99 5.77
CA GLN A 178 9.51 10.79 5.56
C GLN A 178 10.57 10.56 6.65
N ARG A 179 10.17 10.19 7.87
CA ARG A 179 11.14 9.88 8.95
C ARG A 179 11.70 8.47 8.89
N LEU A 180 11.05 7.58 8.14
CA LEU A 180 11.51 6.24 7.82
C LEU A 180 12.21 6.18 6.44
N ASP A 181 12.62 7.34 5.90
CA ASP A 181 13.26 7.52 4.59
C ASP A 181 12.53 6.83 3.43
N SER A 182 11.20 6.79 3.46
CA SER A 182 10.41 6.28 2.33
C SER A 182 10.52 7.20 1.12
N TYR A 183 10.49 6.62 -0.09
CA TYR A 183 10.65 7.37 -1.33
C TYR A 183 9.29 7.75 -1.94
N PHE A 184 9.12 9.04 -2.22
CA PHE A 184 7.94 9.61 -2.85
C PHE A 184 8.20 9.91 -4.32
N VAL A 185 7.58 9.13 -5.21
CA VAL A 185 7.74 9.22 -6.66
C VAL A 185 7.02 10.49 -7.16
N PRO A 186 7.73 11.44 -7.81
CA PRO A 186 7.13 12.66 -8.34
C PRO A 186 6.04 12.39 -9.38
N SER A 187 4.92 13.11 -9.26
CA SER A 187 3.78 13.06 -10.19
C SER A 187 4.12 13.57 -11.59
N ARG A 188 5.03 14.54 -11.69
CA ARG A 188 5.53 15.14 -12.93
C ARG A 188 7.01 14.79 -13.09
N SER A 189 7.32 13.67 -13.71
CA SER A 189 8.67 13.40 -14.22
C SER A 189 8.73 13.92 -15.67
N GLY A 190 9.59 14.90 -15.93
CA GLY A 190 9.86 15.37 -17.30
C GLY A 190 10.46 14.26 -18.17
N ALA A 191 10.51 14.47 -19.48
CA ALA A 191 11.29 13.60 -20.36
C ALA A 191 12.76 13.62 -19.90
N GLY A 192 13.26 12.50 -19.37
CA GLY A 192 14.62 12.37 -18.84
C GLY A 192 14.76 12.39 -17.30
N ASP A 193 13.67 12.56 -16.55
CA ASP A 193 13.72 12.48 -15.08
C ASP A 193 13.62 11.02 -14.62
N ASP A 194 14.72 10.50 -14.10
CA ASP A 194 14.90 9.07 -13.85
C ASP A 194 14.29 8.66 -12.52
N ARG A 195 13.05 8.17 -12.58
CA ARG A 195 12.32 7.64 -11.42
C ARG A 195 13.05 6.50 -10.73
N THR A 196 14.06 5.88 -11.35
CA THR A 196 14.86 4.82 -10.72
C THR A 196 15.88 5.39 -9.75
N LYS A 197 16.39 6.62 -9.90
CA LYS A 197 17.40 7.18 -8.99
C LYS A 197 17.00 7.15 -7.51
N GLY A 198 15.77 7.53 -7.19
CA GLY A 198 15.31 7.46 -5.80
C GLY A 198 15.07 6.04 -5.30
N VAL A 199 14.81 5.10 -6.20
CA VAL A 199 14.76 3.66 -5.90
C VAL A 199 16.17 3.12 -5.63
N GLU A 200 17.16 3.54 -6.41
CA GLU A 200 18.58 3.18 -6.27
C GLU A 200 19.14 3.70 -4.94
N GLU A 201 18.92 4.99 -4.64
CA GLU A 201 19.35 5.61 -3.38
C GLU A 201 18.72 4.91 -2.17
N LEU A 202 17.40 4.66 -2.21
CA LEU A 202 16.72 3.94 -1.14
C LEU A 202 17.23 2.50 -0.99
N ALA A 203 17.47 1.79 -2.09
CA ALA A 203 18.00 0.43 -2.07
C ALA A 203 19.42 0.40 -1.46
N SER A 204 20.27 1.37 -1.79
CA SER A 204 21.66 1.45 -1.28
C SER A 204 21.77 1.73 0.22
N THR A 205 20.70 2.24 0.84
CA THR A 205 20.67 2.60 2.27
C THR A 205 19.98 1.52 3.13
N LEU A 206 19.55 0.41 2.53
CA LEU A 206 18.85 -0.65 3.26
C LEU A 206 19.76 -1.35 4.26
N THR A 207 19.25 -1.49 5.47
CA THR A 207 19.87 -2.25 6.55
C THR A 207 19.12 -3.56 6.80
N ALA A 208 19.72 -4.44 7.61
CA ALA A 208 19.10 -5.69 8.06
C ALA A 208 17.79 -5.53 8.84
N LYS A 209 17.38 -4.30 9.20
CA LYS A 209 16.10 -4.02 9.88
C LYS A 209 15.02 -3.57 8.91
N ASP A 210 15.37 -3.28 7.66
CA ASP A 210 14.49 -2.62 6.72
C ASP A 210 13.76 -3.62 5.82
N ALA A 211 12.55 -3.23 5.41
CA ALA A 211 11.77 -3.88 4.37
C ALA A 211 11.34 -2.84 3.33
N MET A 212 11.92 -2.91 2.14
CA MET A 212 11.60 -2.00 1.04
C MET A 212 10.42 -2.54 0.23
N LEU A 213 9.31 -1.81 0.17
CA LEU A 213 8.09 -2.24 -0.51
C LEU A 213 7.91 -1.53 -1.86
N ILE A 214 7.75 -2.32 -2.93
CA ILE A 214 7.41 -1.86 -4.27
C ILE A 214 6.19 -2.58 -4.84
N PHE A 215 5.35 -1.81 -5.55
CA PHE A 215 4.25 -2.31 -6.37
C PHE A 215 4.61 -2.15 -7.85
N PRO A 216 5.17 -3.17 -8.53
CA PRO A 216 5.72 -3.01 -9.87
C PRO A 216 4.65 -2.74 -10.94
N GLU A 217 3.38 -2.99 -10.66
CA GLU A 217 2.25 -2.60 -11.51
C GLU A 217 2.11 -1.06 -11.63
N GLY A 218 2.61 -0.32 -10.62
CA GLY A 218 2.62 1.15 -10.57
C GLY A 218 1.25 1.81 -10.44
N ARG A 219 0.17 1.02 -10.34
CA ARG A 219 -1.21 1.48 -10.12
C ARG A 219 -2.04 0.33 -9.54
N ASN A 220 -3.13 0.67 -8.86
CA ASN A 220 -4.08 -0.36 -8.42
C ASN A 220 -4.68 -1.09 -9.65
N TRP A 221 -4.64 -2.41 -9.63
CA TRP A 221 -5.42 -3.28 -10.50
C TRP A 221 -6.91 -3.04 -10.24
N THR A 222 -7.67 -2.86 -11.32
CA THR A 222 -9.12 -3.01 -11.36
C THR A 222 -9.46 -3.70 -12.67
N ARG A 223 -10.62 -4.34 -12.74
CA ARG A 223 -11.09 -4.98 -13.97
C ARG A 223 -11.10 -4.00 -15.15
N GLU A 224 -11.61 -2.79 -14.94
CA GLU A 224 -11.68 -1.76 -15.97
C GLU A 224 -10.28 -1.35 -16.45
N ARG A 225 -9.30 -1.26 -15.54
CA ARG A 225 -7.92 -0.91 -15.90
C ARG A 225 -7.22 -2.03 -16.66
N HIS A 226 -7.51 -3.28 -16.32
CA HIS A 226 -7.01 -4.43 -17.06
C HIS A 226 -7.60 -4.48 -18.47
N GLU A 227 -8.92 -4.29 -18.60
CA GLU A 227 -9.60 -4.25 -19.91
C GLU A 227 -9.04 -3.13 -20.80
N VAL A 228 -8.85 -1.93 -20.26
CA VAL A 228 -8.22 -0.80 -20.98
C VAL A 228 -6.77 -1.11 -21.37
N LEU A 229 -5.99 -1.77 -20.52
CA LEU A 229 -4.62 -2.19 -20.85
C LEU A 229 -4.60 -3.16 -22.04
N VAL A 230 -5.50 -4.14 -22.05
CA VAL A 230 -5.62 -5.12 -23.14
C VAL A 230 -6.06 -4.44 -24.45
N GLU A 231 -6.98 -3.49 -24.39
CA GLU A 231 -7.43 -2.70 -25.56
C GLU A 231 -6.28 -1.86 -26.12
N ASP A 232 -5.54 -1.16 -25.25
CA ASP A 232 -4.40 -0.31 -25.62
C ASP A 232 -3.21 -1.09 -26.22
N LEU A 233 -2.93 -2.29 -25.72
CA LEU A 233 -1.93 -3.17 -26.33
C LEU A 233 -2.35 -3.62 -27.75
N GLY A 234 -3.65 -3.86 -27.94
CA GLY A 234 -4.22 -4.18 -29.24
C GLY A 234 -4.13 -3.03 -30.24
N SER A 235 -4.45 -1.81 -29.81
CA SER A 235 -4.37 -0.63 -30.68
C SER A 235 -2.93 -0.29 -31.09
N ARG A 236 -1.94 -0.64 -30.26
CA ARG A 236 -0.50 -0.53 -30.56
C ARG A 236 0.08 -1.67 -31.41
N GLY A 237 -0.71 -2.71 -31.71
CA GLY A 237 -0.26 -3.87 -32.49
C GLY A 237 0.66 -4.82 -31.72
N GLU A 238 0.69 -4.75 -30.39
CA GLU A 238 1.54 -5.59 -29.54
C GLU A 238 0.88 -6.95 -29.23
N THR A 239 0.59 -7.73 -30.27
CA THR A 239 -0.25 -8.95 -30.20
C THR A 239 0.19 -9.94 -29.12
N ALA A 240 1.48 -10.25 -29.04
CA ALA A 240 1.99 -11.21 -28.04
C ALA A 240 1.79 -10.72 -26.60
N ARG A 241 2.01 -9.42 -26.33
CA ARG A 241 1.77 -8.83 -25.00
C ARG A 241 0.29 -8.73 -24.69
N GLN A 242 -0.54 -8.47 -25.70
CA GLN A 242 -1.99 -8.48 -25.55
C GLN A 242 -2.52 -9.87 -25.17
N GLU A 243 -2.08 -10.92 -25.86
CA GLU A 243 -2.43 -12.31 -25.55
C GLU A 243 -1.99 -12.70 -24.14
N LEU A 244 -0.77 -12.31 -23.75
CA LEU A 244 -0.26 -12.53 -22.40
C LEU A 244 -1.13 -11.84 -21.35
N ALA A 245 -1.46 -10.55 -21.56
CA ALA A 245 -2.33 -9.80 -20.65
C ALA A 245 -3.73 -10.42 -20.55
N ARG A 246 -4.30 -10.94 -21.66
CA ARG A 246 -5.57 -11.67 -21.66
C ARG A 246 -5.50 -12.97 -20.87
N SER A 247 -4.39 -13.70 -20.94
CA SER A 247 -4.17 -14.93 -20.17
C SER A 247 -3.98 -14.69 -18.66
N ARG A 248 -3.76 -13.42 -18.26
CA ARG A 248 -3.48 -13.01 -16.87
C ARG A 248 -4.46 -11.94 -16.39
N PRO A 249 -5.75 -12.28 -16.20
CA PRO A 249 -6.79 -11.29 -15.91
C PRO A 249 -6.64 -10.61 -14.54
N TRP A 250 -5.91 -11.20 -13.59
CA TRP A 250 -5.90 -10.76 -12.18
C TRP A 250 -4.71 -9.88 -11.79
N VAL A 251 -3.83 -9.57 -12.73
CA VAL A 251 -2.64 -8.74 -12.52
C VAL A 251 -2.48 -7.74 -13.65
N LEU A 252 -1.79 -6.63 -13.39
CA LEU A 252 -1.31 -5.75 -14.46
C LEU A 252 0.11 -6.16 -14.87
N GLU A 253 0.54 -5.73 -16.05
CA GLU A 253 1.90 -5.97 -16.51
C GLU A 253 2.92 -5.32 -15.55
N PRO A 254 3.82 -6.10 -14.93
CA PRO A 254 4.78 -5.57 -13.98
C PRO A 254 5.89 -4.78 -14.69
N ARG A 255 6.26 -3.64 -14.12
CA ARG A 255 7.39 -2.83 -14.60
C ARG A 255 8.68 -3.29 -13.93
N SER A 256 9.57 -3.90 -14.70
CA SER A 256 10.83 -4.48 -14.20
C SER A 256 11.88 -3.45 -13.77
N ARG A 257 11.91 -2.25 -14.36
CA ARG A 257 12.98 -1.25 -14.14
C ARG A 257 13.21 -0.93 -12.65
N GLY A 258 12.14 -0.70 -11.88
CA GLY A 258 12.27 -0.41 -10.45
C GLY A 258 12.79 -1.60 -9.65
N VAL A 259 12.32 -2.81 -9.97
CA VAL A 259 12.79 -4.04 -9.32
C VAL A 259 14.26 -4.32 -9.67
N ALA A 260 14.65 -4.13 -10.94
CA ALA A 260 16.03 -4.28 -11.39
C ALA A 260 16.97 -3.31 -10.65
N ALA A 261 16.59 -2.04 -10.56
CA ALA A 261 17.35 -1.03 -9.81
C ALA A 261 17.53 -1.42 -8.33
N MET A 262 16.48 -1.94 -7.69
CA MET A 262 16.57 -2.44 -6.31
C MET A 262 17.52 -3.63 -6.18
N ARG A 263 17.48 -4.58 -7.12
CA ARG A 263 18.37 -5.74 -7.10
C ARG A 263 19.83 -5.39 -7.37
N GLU A 264 20.07 -4.41 -8.23
CA GLU A 264 21.41 -3.91 -8.54
C GLU A 264 22.04 -3.21 -7.35
N HIS A 265 21.28 -2.39 -6.60
CA HIS A 265 21.78 -1.57 -5.50
C HIS A 265 21.63 -2.22 -4.11
N ALA A 266 20.86 -3.31 -4.01
CA ALA A 266 20.75 -4.15 -2.82
C ALA A 266 20.81 -5.65 -3.19
N PRO A 267 21.93 -6.12 -3.77
CA PRO A 267 22.06 -7.51 -4.24
C PRO A 267 21.92 -8.51 -3.10
N ASP A 268 22.35 -8.16 -1.88
CA ASP A 268 22.29 -9.04 -0.70
C ASP A 268 20.91 -9.11 -0.03
N ALA A 269 19.92 -8.34 -0.51
CA ALA A 269 18.57 -8.38 0.02
C ALA A 269 17.86 -9.66 -0.38
N ASP A 270 17.16 -10.30 0.56
CA ASP A 270 16.21 -11.36 0.21
C ASP A 270 14.96 -10.72 -0.40
N VAL A 271 14.24 -11.46 -1.27
CA VAL A 271 13.07 -10.95 -1.97
C VAL A 271 11.81 -11.70 -1.57
N MET A 272 10.82 -10.99 -1.04
CA MET A 272 9.50 -11.52 -0.75
C MET A 272 8.49 -11.06 -1.81
N VAL A 273 7.90 -12.01 -2.51
CA VAL A 273 6.77 -11.75 -3.42
C VAL A 273 5.47 -11.95 -2.65
N ILE A 274 4.63 -10.92 -2.60
CA ILE A 274 3.31 -10.96 -1.96
C ILE A 274 2.22 -11.02 -3.03
N ALA A 275 1.43 -12.09 -2.98
CA ALA A 275 0.14 -12.18 -3.64
C ALA A 275 -0.96 -11.93 -2.61
N HIS A 276 -2.02 -11.24 -3.00
CA HIS A 276 -3.21 -11.08 -2.16
C HIS A 276 -4.49 -11.03 -2.99
N THR A 277 -5.61 -11.37 -2.36
CA THR A 277 -6.95 -11.28 -2.96
C THR A 277 -8.04 -11.13 -1.90
N GLY A 278 -9.13 -10.47 -2.28
CA GLY A 278 -10.41 -10.51 -1.56
C GLY A 278 -11.12 -9.17 -1.45
N LEU A 279 -10.39 -8.07 -1.61
CA LEU A 279 -10.95 -6.73 -1.76
C LEU A 279 -10.88 -6.21 -3.21
N ASP A 280 -10.25 -6.97 -4.09
CA ASP A 280 -9.96 -6.60 -5.49
C ASP A 280 -11.20 -6.18 -6.30
N MET A 281 -12.38 -6.68 -5.90
CA MET A 281 -13.66 -6.43 -6.57
C MET A 281 -14.40 -5.20 -6.00
N ILE A 282 -13.85 -4.58 -4.95
CA ILE A 282 -14.49 -3.47 -4.23
C ILE A 282 -13.85 -2.16 -4.68
N SER A 283 -14.27 -1.69 -5.86
CA SER A 283 -13.80 -0.44 -6.43
C SER A 283 -14.68 0.73 -6.00
N GLY A 284 -14.13 1.59 -5.13
CA GLY A 284 -14.69 2.90 -4.79
C GLY A 284 -15.61 2.95 -3.55
N PRO A 285 -15.90 4.16 -3.04
CA PRO A 285 -16.54 4.33 -1.72
C PRO A 285 -17.94 3.70 -1.62
N ALA A 286 -18.74 3.78 -2.69
CA ALA A 286 -20.08 3.21 -2.70
C ALA A 286 -20.05 1.66 -2.67
N ALA A 287 -19.08 1.04 -3.35
CA ALA A 287 -18.91 -0.41 -3.30
C ALA A 287 -18.46 -0.87 -1.92
N VAL A 288 -17.56 -0.11 -1.28
CA VAL A 288 -17.12 -0.33 0.11
C VAL A 288 -18.31 -0.32 1.06
N VAL A 289 -19.13 0.73 1.05
CA VAL A 289 -20.32 0.83 1.92
C VAL A 289 -21.27 -0.35 1.70
N ARG A 290 -21.56 -0.71 0.45
CA ARG A 290 -22.46 -1.85 0.15
C ARG A 290 -21.90 -3.19 0.63
N ALA A 291 -20.58 -3.33 0.71
CA ALA A 291 -19.93 -4.55 1.15
C ALA A 291 -19.83 -4.67 2.68
N VAL A 292 -20.13 -3.61 3.46
CA VAL A 292 -20.04 -3.62 4.92
C VAL A 292 -21.27 -4.26 5.58
N PRO A 293 -21.10 -5.12 6.62
CA PRO A 293 -19.83 -5.64 7.10
C PRO A 293 -19.24 -6.65 6.11
N PHE A 294 -17.93 -6.53 5.87
CA PHE A 294 -17.19 -7.41 4.99
C PHE A 294 -17.32 -8.85 5.49
N ARG A 295 -17.75 -9.73 4.58
CA ARG A 295 -17.73 -11.18 4.79
C ARG A 295 -16.48 -11.81 4.21
N ASN A 296 -15.92 -11.17 3.19
CA ASN A 296 -14.71 -11.62 2.52
C ASN A 296 -13.49 -11.26 3.35
N ARG A 297 -12.50 -12.14 3.29
CA ARG A 297 -11.20 -11.95 3.93
C ARG A 297 -10.18 -11.48 2.89
N LEU A 298 -9.31 -10.57 3.28
CA LEU A 298 -8.09 -10.28 2.54
C LEU A 298 -7.11 -11.43 2.81
N LEU A 299 -6.99 -12.32 1.84
CA LEU A 299 -6.06 -13.43 1.90
C LEU A 299 -4.72 -12.95 1.36
N ILE A 300 -3.65 -13.14 2.11
CA ILE A 300 -2.29 -12.75 1.75
C ILE A 300 -1.41 -13.99 1.74
N ARG A 301 -0.60 -14.15 0.70
CA ARG A 301 0.44 -15.17 0.62
C ARG A 301 1.77 -14.50 0.29
N GLY A 302 2.75 -14.67 1.18
CA GLY A 302 4.13 -14.28 0.93
C GLY A 302 4.97 -15.49 0.54
N ARG A 303 5.84 -15.33 -0.45
CA ARG A 303 6.89 -16.30 -0.79
C ARG A 303 8.22 -15.59 -0.87
N THR A 304 9.19 -16.08 -0.11
CA THR A 304 10.51 -15.45 0.01
C THR A 304 11.56 -16.26 -0.74
N TYR A 305 12.45 -15.55 -1.39
CA TYR A 305 13.56 -16.05 -2.18
C TYR A 305 14.85 -15.47 -1.59
N HIS A 306 15.89 -16.31 -1.49
CA HIS A 306 17.19 -15.82 -1.05
C HIS A 306 17.78 -14.90 -2.10
N SER A 307 18.61 -13.96 -1.66
CA SER A 307 19.32 -13.04 -2.56
C SER A 307 20.02 -13.74 -3.73
N GLU A 308 20.60 -14.92 -3.47
CA GLU A 308 21.33 -15.75 -4.43
C GLU A 308 20.43 -16.39 -5.50
N ASP A 309 19.14 -16.60 -5.19
CA ASP A 309 18.16 -17.19 -6.09
C ASP A 309 17.46 -16.15 -6.98
N VAL A 310 17.78 -14.87 -6.79
CA VAL A 310 17.15 -13.75 -7.49
C VAL A 310 18.18 -13.02 -8.35
N PRO A 311 17.97 -12.92 -9.68
CA PRO A 311 18.92 -12.27 -10.56
C PRO A 311 19.08 -10.78 -10.22
N THR A 312 20.22 -10.24 -10.63
CA THR A 312 20.57 -8.81 -10.50
C THR A 312 20.61 -8.11 -11.86
N ARG A 313 20.84 -8.84 -12.95
CA ARG A 313 20.89 -8.28 -14.31
C ARG A 313 19.50 -7.86 -14.78
N PRO A 314 19.32 -6.65 -15.36
CA PRO A 314 17.99 -6.11 -15.69
C PRO A 314 17.10 -7.02 -16.54
N ASP A 315 17.66 -7.67 -17.58
CA ASP A 315 16.89 -8.56 -18.47
C ASP A 315 16.45 -9.84 -17.74
N GLU A 316 17.33 -10.40 -16.91
CA GLU A 316 17.04 -11.59 -16.10
C GLU A 316 16.02 -11.27 -15.00
N VAL A 317 16.11 -10.09 -14.38
CA VAL A 317 15.09 -9.59 -13.43
C VAL A 317 13.74 -9.44 -14.10
N ALA A 318 13.69 -8.95 -15.34
CA ALA A 318 12.44 -8.83 -16.08
C ALA A 318 11.80 -10.21 -16.33
N ALA A 319 12.58 -11.19 -16.78
CA ALA A 319 12.10 -12.56 -17.00
C ALA A 319 11.68 -13.25 -15.68
N TRP A 320 12.46 -13.08 -14.61
CA TRP A 320 12.14 -13.60 -13.29
C TRP A 320 10.85 -12.98 -12.74
N LEU A 321 10.70 -11.66 -12.85
CA LEU A 321 9.52 -10.94 -12.38
C LEU A 321 8.26 -11.36 -13.14
N ASP A 322 8.36 -11.54 -14.46
CA ASP A 322 7.25 -12.04 -15.29
C ASP A 322 6.79 -13.43 -14.85
N ALA A 323 7.73 -14.35 -14.62
CA ALA A 323 7.44 -15.69 -14.12
C ALA A 323 6.75 -15.66 -12.75
N ARG A 324 7.23 -14.80 -11.83
CA ARG A 324 6.58 -14.61 -10.52
C ARG A 324 5.18 -14.01 -10.66
N TRP A 325 4.98 -13.06 -11.59
CA TRP A 325 3.66 -12.47 -11.85
C TRP A 325 2.66 -13.48 -12.43
N ALA A 326 3.13 -14.42 -13.25
CA ALA A 326 2.31 -15.55 -13.70
C ALA A 326 1.84 -16.40 -12.52
N GLU A 327 2.73 -16.73 -11.58
CA GLU A 327 2.38 -17.47 -10.35
C GLU A 327 1.37 -16.70 -9.48
N VAL A 328 1.56 -15.39 -9.32
CA VAL A 328 0.63 -14.51 -8.59
C VAL A 328 -0.75 -14.55 -9.24
N ASN A 329 -0.83 -14.38 -10.57
CA ASN A 329 -2.09 -14.45 -11.30
C ASN A 329 -2.79 -15.81 -11.11
N SER A 330 -2.08 -16.92 -11.31
CA SER A 330 -2.65 -18.26 -11.13
C SER A 330 -3.08 -18.53 -9.69
N TRP A 331 -2.40 -17.97 -8.70
CA TRP A 331 -2.82 -18.09 -7.31
C TRP A 331 -4.10 -17.29 -7.02
N VAL A 332 -4.19 -16.05 -7.50
CA VAL A 332 -5.41 -15.24 -7.35
C VAL A 332 -6.60 -15.91 -8.05
N ASP A 333 -6.40 -16.39 -9.28
CA ASP A 333 -7.41 -17.08 -10.08
C ASP A 333 -8.04 -18.26 -9.33
N ARG A 334 -7.20 -19.20 -8.84
CA ARG A 334 -7.68 -20.36 -8.07
C ARG A 334 -8.48 -19.98 -6.83
N ARG A 335 -8.14 -18.86 -6.17
CA ARG A 335 -8.79 -18.41 -4.95
C ARG A 335 -10.08 -17.66 -5.22
N ILE A 336 -10.21 -16.97 -6.35
CA ILE A 336 -11.45 -16.33 -6.76
C ILE A 336 -12.44 -17.36 -7.29
N SER A 337 -12.03 -18.25 -8.21
CA SER A 337 -12.91 -19.31 -8.73
C SER A 337 -13.42 -20.25 -7.63
N GLY A 338 -12.59 -20.54 -6.63
CA GLY A 338 -12.98 -21.33 -5.46
C GLY A 338 -13.95 -20.63 -4.49
N ARG A 339 -14.13 -19.31 -4.59
CA ARG A 339 -15.11 -18.53 -3.82
C ARG A 339 -16.47 -18.46 -4.50
N GLU A 340 -16.54 -18.52 -5.84
CA GLU A 340 -17.81 -18.55 -6.57
C GLU A 340 -18.55 -19.90 -6.45
N HIS A 341 -17.83 -20.97 -6.07
CA HIS A 341 -18.38 -22.32 -5.90
C HIS A 341 -18.66 -22.69 -4.43
N ARG A 342 -18.66 -21.73 -3.51
CA ARG A 342 -19.07 -21.89 -2.10
C ARG A 342 -20.15 -20.89 -1.76
#